data_AF-A0A2M8BQ76-F1
#
_entry.id   AF-A0A2M8BQ76-F1
#
_cell.length_a   1.000
_cell.length_b   1.000
_cell.length_c   1.000
_cell.angle_alpha   90.00
_cell.angle_beta   90.00
_cell.angle_gamma   90.00
#
_symmetry.space_group_name_H-M   'P 1'
#
loop_
_entity.id
_entity.type
_entity.pdbx_description
1 polymer ?
#
loop_
_entity_poly.entity_id
_entity_poly.type
_entity_poly.pdbx_seq_one_letter_code
_entity_poly.pdbx_strand_id
1 'polypeptide(L)'
;MKIHPDIISVPYISAYGKGWVQVGDIQLTHSVVIASDGNRFDWQCAHFEDLTDAHFEQLAQLQTELVIFGSGERLRFPAAALTRGLIERQIGIESMDTQAACRTYNILAGEGRHVAVALLIEGAAL
;
A
#
# COMPACT_ATOMS: atom_id res chain seq x y z
N MET A 1 35.54 -4.78 16.27
CA MET A 1 34.44 -5.04 15.32
C MET A 1 33.48 -3.87 15.39
N LYS A 2 33.34 -3.10 14.30
CA LYS A 2 32.22 -2.16 14.14
C LYS A 2 31.16 -2.88 13.33
N ILE A 3 30.10 -3.30 14.01
CA ILE A 3 28.87 -3.77 13.36
C ILE A 3 28.27 -2.52 12.70
N HIS A 4 28.41 -2.41 11.37
CA HIS A 4 27.56 -1.50 10.62
C HIS A 4 26.19 -2.18 10.60
N PRO A 5 25.12 -1.57 11.14
CA PRO A 5 23.79 -2.08 10.87
C PRO A 5 23.59 -2.02 9.35
N ASP A 6 23.25 -3.15 8.74
CA ASP A 6 22.65 -3.15 7.41
C ASP A 6 21.41 -2.26 7.51
N ILE A 7 21.51 -1.05 6.99
CA ILE A 7 20.37 -0.14 6.93
C ILE A 7 19.49 -0.74 5.82
N ILE A 8 18.59 -1.65 6.20
CA ILE A 8 17.49 -2.04 5.34
C ILE A 8 16.71 -0.75 5.10
N SER A 9 16.91 -0.12 3.95
CA SER A 9 16.19 1.11 3.58
C SER A 9 14.78 0.72 3.17
N VAL A 10 13.91 0.52 4.16
CA VAL A 10 12.50 0.26 3.94
C VAL A 10 11.90 1.45 3.16
N PRO A 11 11.15 1.22 2.06
CA PRO A 11 10.50 2.30 1.34
C PRO A 11 9.60 3.08 2.31
N TYR A 12 9.83 4.39 2.43
CA TYR A 12 9.15 5.25 3.40
C TYR A 12 8.30 6.30 2.68
N ILE A 13 7.06 6.46 3.15
CA ILE A 13 6.15 7.50 2.65
C ILE A 13 6.45 8.80 3.41
N SER A 14 7.09 9.75 2.74
CA SER A 14 7.62 10.97 3.35
C SER A 14 6.57 12.09 3.51
N ALA A 15 5.63 12.18 2.58
CA ALA A 15 4.54 13.14 2.61
C ALA A 15 3.32 12.59 1.84
N TYR A 16 2.15 13.18 2.08
CA TYR A 16 0.93 12.84 1.34
C TYR A 16 -0.04 14.01 1.37
N GLY A 17 -0.92 14.05 0.37
CA GLY A 17 -1.97 15.05 0.25
C GLY A 17 -3.11 14.58 -0.64
N LYS A 18 -4.02 15.49 -0.99
CA LYS A 18 -5.15 15.19 -1.87
C LYS A 18 -4.64 14.82 -3.26
N GLY A 19 -4.90 13.59 -3.70
CA GLY A 19 -4.52 13.10 -5.03
C GLY A 19 -3.02 12.84 -5.23
N TRP A 20 -2.21 12.77 -4.18
CA TRP A 20 -0.79 12.44 -4.29
C TRP A 20 -0.18 11.87 -3.00
N VAL A 21 0.87 11.09 -3.16
CA VAL A 21 1.75 10.61 -2.07
C VAL A 21 3.20 10.75 -2.47
N GLN A 22 4.10 10.92 -1.52
CA GLN A 22 5.53 11.04 -1.76
C GLN A 22 6.28 9.88 -1.09
N VAL A 23 7.11 9.20 -1.86
CA VAL A 23 7.94 8.07 -1.41
C VAL A 23 9.40 8.46 -1.56
N GLY A 24 10.10 8.66 -0.45
CA GLY A 24 11.39 9.35 -0.47
C GLY A 24 11.26 10.75 -1.09
N ASP A 25 11.94 10.97 -2.22
CA ASP A 25 11.91 12.23 -2.97
C ASP A 25 10.98 12.19 -4.20
N ILE A 26 10.27 11.07 -4.42
CA ILE A 26 9.43 10.87 -5.60
C ILE A 26 7.97 11.10 -5.23
N GLN A 27 7.35 12.12 -5.83
CA GLN A 27 5.92 12.34 -5.75
C GLN A 27 5.18 11.49 -6.79
N LEU A 28 4.18 10.75 -6.33
CA LEU A 28 3.31 9.88 -7.12
C LEU A 28 1.89 10.44 -7.10
N THR A 29 1.25 10.45 -8.26
CA THR A 29 -0.11 10.99 -8.47
C THR A 29 -1.09 9.94 -8.99
N HIS A 30 -0.66 8.67 -8.93
CA HIS A 30 -1.40 7.51 -9.39
C HIS A 30 -1.34 6.41 -8.32
N SER A 31 -2.27 5.45 -8.43
CA SER A 31 -2.35 4.36 -7.47
C SER A 31 -1.11 3.47 -7.49
N VAL A 32 -0.60 3.16 -6.31
CA VAL A 32 0.70 2.51 -6.13
C VAL A 32 0.61 1.47 -5.02
N VAL A 33 1.36 0.38 -5.19
CA VAL A 33 1.62 -0.59 -4.14
C VAL A 33 3.07 -0.44 -3.69
N ILE A 34 3.28 -0.45 -2.37
CA ILE A 34 4.60 -0.37 -1.74
C ILE A 34 4.67 -1.46 -0.67
N ALA A 35 5.71 -2.29 -0.69
CA ALA A 35 5.95 -3.33 0.30
C ALA A 35 7.24 -3.05 1.08
N SER A 36 7.27 -3.51 2.33
CA SER A 36 8.42 -3.30 3.23
C SER A 36 9.68 -4.03 2.78
N ASP A 37 9.57 -5.01 1.88
CA ASP A 37 10.69 -5.73 1.26
C ASP A 37 11.40 -4.94 0.14
N GLY A 38 10.91 -3.73 -0.18
CA GLY A 38 11.45 -2.89 -1.26
C GLY A 38 10.64 -2.92 -2.54
N ASN A 39 9.66 -3.82 -2.69
CA ASN A 39 8.83 -3.88 -3.88
C ASN A 39 7.94 -2.63 -4.00
N ARG A 40 7.92 -2.04 -5.19
CA ARG A 40 7.04 -0.92 -5.54
C ARG A 40 6.62 -1.04 -6.99
N PHE A 41 5.32 -0.96 -7.25
CA PHE A 41 4.77 -0.99 -8.60
C PHE A 41 3.48 -0.19 -8.71
N ASP A 42 3.17 0.23 -9.94
CA ASP A 42 1.93 0.93 -10.26
C ASP A 42 0.77 -0.05 -10.18
N TRP A 43 -0.24 0.30 -9.38
CA TRP A 43 -1.37 -0.60 -9.14
C TRP A 43 -2.40 -0.57 -10.27
N GLN A 44 -2.35 0.45 -11.15
CA GLN A 44 -3.12 0.54 -12.39
C GLN A 44 -4.66 0.67 -12.22
N CYS A 45 -5.13 1.09 -11.04
CA CYS A 45 -6.52 1.54 -10.85
C CYS A 45 -6.57 3.07 -10.67
N ALA A 46 -7.51 3.76 -11.33
CA ALA A 46 -7.68 5.21 -11.19
C ALA A 46 -8.77 5.56 -10.16
N HIS A 47 -9.81 4.74 -10.11
CA HIS A 47 -10.97 4.89 -9.26
C HIS A 47 -11.26 3.62 -8.47
N PHE A 48 -12.01 3.76 -7.38
CA PHE A 48 -12.39 2.62 -6.54
C PHE A 48 -13.22 1.57 -7.29
N GLU A 49 -14.02 2.01 -8.25
CA GLU A 49 -14.85 1.13 -9.10
C GLU A 49 -14.04 0.35 -10.15
N ASP A 50 -12.78 0.72 -10.38
CA ASP A 50 -11.87 -0.01 -11.28
C ASP A 50 -11.24 -1.23 -10.61
N LEU A 51 -11.49 -1.45 -9.32
CA LEU A 51 -10.91 -2.57 -8.58
C LEU A 51 -11.48 -3.89 -9.09
N THR A 52 -10.58 -4.84 -9.38
CA THR A 52 -10.89 -6.14 -9.98
C THR A 52 -10.09 -7.22 -9.28
N ASP A 53 -10.44 -8.48 -9.51
CA ASP A 53 -9.72 -9.62 -8.91
C ASP A 53 -8.23 -9.59 -9.26
N ALA A 54 -7.86 -9.15 -10.47
CA ALA A 54 -6.46 -9.04 -10.90
C ALA A 54 -5.65 -8.10 -10.00
N HIS A 55 -6.23 -6.98 -9.55
CA HIS A 55 -5.57 -6.05 -8.64
C HIS A 55 -5.24 -6.69 -7.29
N PHE A 56 -6.13 -7.56 -6.78
CA PHE A 56 -5.93 -8.24 -5.50
C PHE A 56 -5.07 -9.50 -5.65
N GLU A 57 -5.08 -10.16 -6.81
CA GLU A 57 -4.16 -11.26 -7.14
C GLU A 57 -2.71 -10.77 -7.16
N GLN A 58 -2.45 -9.57 -7.68
CA GLN A 58 -1.12 -8.94 -7.60
C GLN A 58 -0.66 -8.76 -6.16
N LEU A 59 -1.55 -8.26 -5.28
CA LEU A 59 -1.25 -8.11 -3.85
C LEU A 59 -0.99 -9.46 -3.18
N ALA A 60 -1.71 -10.49 -3.61
CA ALA A 60 -1.59 -11.84 -3.07
C ALA A 60 -0.29 -12.56 -3.49
N GLN A 61 0.45 -12.02 -4.46
CA GLN A 61 1.78 -12.51 -4.85
C GLN A 61 2.91 -11.95 -3.98
N LEU A 62 2.63 -10.90 -3.20
CA LEU A 62 3.59 -10.29 -2.29
C LEU A 62 3.89 -11.23 -1.11
N GLN A 63 5.14 -11.22 -0.66
CA GLN A 63 5.58 -12.01 0.50
C GLN A 63 5.31 -11.25 1.81
N THR A 64 4.03 -10.89 2.03
CA THR A 64 3.59 -10.06 3.17
C THR A 64 2.54 -10.76 4.02
N GLU A 65 2.54 -10.49 5.32
CA GLU A 65 1.52 -10.98 6.26
C GLU A 65 0.27 -10.08 6.32
N LEU A 66 0.42 -8.81 5.94
CA LEU A 66 -0.64 -7.80 6.02
C LEU A 66 -0.59 -6.86 4.80
N VAL A 67 -1.75 -6.59 4.22
CA VAL A 67 -1.97 -5.52 3.25
C VAL A 67 -2.82 -4.42 3.88
N ILE A 68 -2.28 -3.22 3.92
CA ILE A 68 -3.03 -2.01 4.24
C ILE A 68 -3.59 -1.44 2.94
N PHE A 69 -4.91 -1.44 2.80
CA PHE A 69 -5.58 -0.85 1.67
C PHE A 69 -6.00 0.59 1.99
N GLY A 70 -5.30 1.54 1.37
CA GLY A 70 -5.65 2.96 1.38
C GLY A 70 -6.70 3.24 0.31
N SER A 71 -7.96 3.39 0.72
CA SER A 71 -9.10 3.41 -0.18
C SER A 71 -9.42 4.80 -0.77
N GLY A 72 -8.45 5.71 -0.86
CA GLY A 72 -8.63 7.09 -1.30
C GLY A 72 -8.95 8.07 -0.15
N GLU A 73 -9.64 9.16 -0.46
CA GLU A 73 -9.92 10.25 0.52
C GLU A 73 -10.81 9.84 1.69
N ARG A 74 -11.58 8.76 1.52
CA ARG A 74 -12.51 8.22 2.52
C ARG A 74 -12.33 6.72 2.63
N LEU A 75 -12.62 6.19 3.83
CA LEU A 75 -12.69 4.76 4.07
C LEU A 75 -13.78 4.12 3.20
N ARG A 76 -13.37 3.14 2.39
CA ARG A 76 -14.22 2.28 1.57
C ARG A 76 -13.68 0.86 1.66
N PHE A 77 -14.57 -0.11 1.80
CA PHE A 77 -14.20 -1.52 1.90
C PHE A 77 -14.31 -2.19 0.54
N PRO A 78 -13.29 -2.93 0.10
CA PRO A 78 -13.38 -3.73 -1.12
C PRO A 78 -14.43 -4.83 -0.95
N ALA A 79 -15.04 -5.25 -2.05
CA ALA A 79 -15.98 -6.36 -2.01
C ALA A 79 -15.30 -7.63 -1.50
N ALA A 80 -16.00 -8.44 -0.69
CA ALA A 80 -15.45 -9.67 -0.12
C ALA A 80 -14.95 -10.67 -1.18
N ALA A 81 -15.52 -10.63 -2.38
CA ALA A 81 -15.05 -11.44 -3.51
C ALA A 81 -13.60 -11.11 -3.89
N LEU A 82 -13.26 -9.82 -3.95
CA LEU A 82 -11.93 -9.33 -4.34
C LEU A 82 -10.85 -9.73 -3.33
N THR A 83 -11.18 -9.71 -2.03
CA THR A 83 -10.21 -9.99 -0.96
C THR A 83 -10.02 -11.47 -0.67
N ARG A 84 -10.85 -12.35 -1.25
CA ARG A 84 -10.83 -13.78 -0.99
C ARG A 84 -9.46 -14.41 -1.22
N GLY A 85 -8.77 -14.03 -2.30
CA GLY A 85 -7.44 -14.57 -2.63
C GLY A 85 -6.35 -14.22 -1.61
N LEU A 86 -6.52 -13.11 -0.86
CA LEU A 86 -5.62 -12.74 0.24
C LEU A 86 -5.89 -13.64 1.46
N ILE A 87 -7.17 -13.85 1.79
CA ILE A 87 -7.59 -14.69 2.93
C ILE A 87 -7.12 -16.13 2.74
N GLU A 88 -7.27 -16.69 1.53
CA GLU A 88 -6.84 -18.06 1.21
C GLU A 88 -5.31 -18.25 1.36
N ARG A 89 -4.55 -17.16 1.22
CA ARG A 89 -3.09 -17.12 1.45
C ARG A 89 -2.71 -16.66 2.86
N GLN A 90 -3.69 -16.52 3.76
CA GLN A 90 -3.50 -16.05 5.13
C GLN A 90 -2.89 -14.65 5.23
N ILE A 91 -3.13 -13.82 4.22
CA ILE A 91 -2.71 -12.42 4.19
C ILE A 91 -3.86 -11.58 4.76
N GLY A 92 -3.60 -10.88 5.87
CA GLY A 92 -4.56 -9.95 6.44
C GLY A 92 -4.80 -8.75 5.52
N ILE A 93 -6.01 -8.19 5.53
CA ILE A 93 -6.29 -6.92 4.87
C ILE A 93 -6.99 -5.95 5.82
N GLU A 94 -6.46 -4.73 5.91
CA GLU A 94 -7.05 -3.63 6.66
C GLU A 94 -7.36 -2.47 5.72
N SER A 95 -8.60 -1.99 5.70
CA SER A 95 -9.02 -0.84 4.89
C SER A 95 -9.05 0.43 5.74
N MET A 96 -8.50 1.51 5.19
CA MET A 96 -8.51 2.85 5.80
C MET A 96 -8.43 3.92 4.71
N ASP A 97 -8.63 5.20 5.05
CA ASP A 97 -8.31 6.28 4.10
C ASP A 97 -6.81 6.29 3.78
N THR A 98 -6.45 6.83 2.61
CA THR A 98 -5.07 6.84 2.10
C THR A 98 -4.08 7.49 3.07
N GLN A 99 -4.48 8.55 3.80
CA GLN A 99 -3.58 9.24 4.73
C GLN A 99 -3.31 8.39 5.98
N ALA A 100 -4.34 7.74 6.53
CA ALA A 100 -4.18 6.76 7.59
C ALA A 100 -3.33 5.57 7.13
N ALA A 101 -3.56 5.06 5.92
CA ALA A 101 -2.79 3.96 5.34
C ALA A 101 -1.30 4.27 5.28
N CYS A 102 -0.94 5.47 4.82
CA CYS A 102 0.44 5.92 4.75
C CYS A 102 1.12 5.90 6.14
N ARG A 103 0.43 6.41 7.18
CA ARG A 103 0.97 6.43 8.56
C ARG A 103 1.13 5.02 9.12
N THR A 104 0.10 4.18 8.99
CA THR A 104 0.12 2.81 9.51
C THR A 104 1.21 1.99 8.85
N TYR A 105 1.35 2.11 7.53
CA TYR A 105 2.43 1.46 6.78
C TYR A 105 3.81 1.86 7.30
N ASN A 106 4.08 3.16 7.44
CA ASN A 106 5.39 3.62 7.93
C ASN A 106 5.72 3.08 9.32
N ILE A 107 4.73 3.00 10.22
CA ILE A 107 4.92 2.43 11.56
C ILE A 107 5.27 0.95 11.46
N LEU A 108 4.41 0.14 10.82
CA LEU A 108 4.60 -1.32 10.76
C LEU A 108 5.85 -1.72 9.97
N ALA A 109 6.14 -1.02 8.87
CA ALA A 109 7.33 -1.26 8.08
C ALA A 109 8.61 -0.84 8.85
N GLY A 110 8.55 0.26 9.61
CA GLY A 110 9.63 0.69 10.51
C GLY A 110 9.87 -0.25 11.69
N GLU A 111 8.85 -0.99 12.13
CA GLU A 111 8.95 -2.09 13.11
C GLU A 111 9.52 -3.38 12.50
N GLY A 112 9.78 -3.42 11.20
CA GLY A 112 10.31 -4.60 10.50
C GLY A 112 9.25 -5.66 10.18
N ARG A 113 7.96 -5.32 10.21
CA ARG A 113 6.88 -6.25 9.81
C ARG A 113 6.85 -6.45 8.30
N HIS A 114 6.34 -7.60 7.85
CA HIS A 114 6.19 -7.91 6.43
C HIS A 114 4.86 -7.34 5.90
N VAL A 115 4.82 -6.05 5.63
CA VAL A 115 3.59 -5.33 5.30
C VAL A 115 3.68 -4.73 3.90
N ALA A 116 2.56 -4.72 3.19
CA ALA A 116 2.36 -3.91 1.99
C ALA A 116 1.27 -2.87 2.22
N VAL A 117 1.36 -1.77 1.49
CA VAL A 117 0.32 -0.76 1.39
C VAL A 117 -0.08 -0.60 -0.08
N ALA A 118 -1.37 -0.77 -0.35
CA ALA A 118 -1.99 -0.55 -1.65
C ALA A 118 -2.79 0.74 -1.58
N LEU A 119 -2.32 1.79 -2.27
CA LEU A 119 -2.89 3.12 -2.20
C LEU A 119 -3.68 3.42 -3.47
N LEU A 120 -4.99 3.61 -3.32
CA LEU A 120 -5.82 4.21 -4.36
C LEU A 120 -5.63 5.73 -4.33
N ILE A 121 -5.13 6.28 -5.43
CA ILE A 121 -4.94 7.71 -5.62
C ILE A 121 -5.89 8.16 -6.73
N GLU A 122 -7.04 8.66 -6.33
CA GLU A 122 -7.96 9.36 -7.23
C GLU A 122 -7.40 10.77 -7.45
N GLY A 123 -7.11 11.11 -8.71
CA GLY A 123 -6.61 12.44 -9.06
C GLY A 123 -7.54 13.53 -8.54
N ALA A 124 -6.97 14.67 -8.12
CA ALA A 124 -7.80 15.81 -7.77
C ALA A 124 -8.63 16.19 -9.00
N ALA A 125 -9.95 16.02 -8.91
CA ALA A 125 -10.88 16.57 -9.91
C ALA A 125 -10.54 18.06 -10.06
N LEU A 126 -10.18 18.46 -11.28
CA LEU A 126 -9.93 19.85 -11.67
C LEU A 126 -11.17 20.71 -11.43
#